data_AF-Q6WP46-F1
#
_entry.id   AF-Q6WP46-F1
#
_cell.length_a   1.000
_cell.length_b   1.000
_cell.length_c   1.000
_cell.angle_alpha   90.00
_cell.angle_beta   90.00
_cell.angle_gamma   90.00
#
_symmetry.space_group_name_H-M   'P 1'
#
loop_
_entity.id
_entity.type
_entity.pdbx_description
1 polymer ?
#
loop_
_entity_poly.entity_id
_entity_poly.type
_entity_poly.pdbx_seq_one_letter_code
_entity_poly.pdbx_strand_id
1 'polypeptide(L)'
;MKGPAFSKPLKDKINPWGPLIVLGILIRAGVSVQHDSPHQVFNVTWRVTNLMTGQTANATSLLGTMTDAFPKLYFDLCDLIGDDWDEIGLGCRTPGGRKRARTFDFYVCPGHTVPTGCRGPREGYCGKWGCETTGQAYWKPSSSWDLISPKRGNTPRNQGPCYDSSAVSSDIKGATPGGRCNPLVLEFTDAGKKASWDGPKVWGLRLYRSTGTDPVTRFSLTRQVLNIGPRVPIGPNPVITDQLPPSRPVQIMLPRPPQPPPPGAASIVPETAPPSQQPGTG
;
A
#
# COMPACT_ATOMS: atom_id res chain seq x y z
N MET A 1 -78.71 -28.00 -7.64
CA MET A 1 -78.45 -29.46 -7.63
C MET A 1 -77.19 -29.67 -6.80
N LYS A 2 -77.31 -30.14 -5.54
CA LYS A 2 -76.93 -31.49 -5.05
C LYS A 2 -75.51 -31.92 -5.51
N GLY A 3 -74.59 -32.10 -4.53
CA GLY A 3 -73.21 -32.61 -4.69
C GLY A 3 -73.16 -34.12 -5.02
N PRO A 4 -72.17 -34.93 -4.59
CA PRO A 4 -70.95 -34.67 -3.81
C PRO A 4 -69.69 -35.38 -4.39
N ALA A 5 -68.61 -35.41 -3.59
CA ALA A 5 -67.36 -36.15 -3.78
C ALA A 5 -67.52 -37.67 -3.97
N PHE A 6 -66.58 -38.30 -4.69
CA PHE A 6 -66.15 -39.68 -4.44
C PHE A 6 -64.68 -39.90 -4.84
N SER A 7 -64.07 -40.83 -4.13
CA SER A 7 -62.65 -40.95 -3.82
C SER A 7 -62.07 -42.30 -4.27
N LYS A 8 -60.82 -42.29 -4.81
CA LYS A 8 -59.73 -43.31 -4.76
C LYS A 8 -60.01 -44.72 -5.39
N PRO A 9 -59.00 -45.40 -6.00
CA PRO A 9 -57.86 -45.94 -5.24
C PRO A 9 -56.46 -45.81 -5.85
N LEU A 10 -55.52 -45.90 -4.91
CA LEU A 10 -54.11 -46.25 -4.96
C LEU A 10 -53.65 -47.01 -6.22
N LYS A 11 -52.60 -46.52 -6.87
CA LYS A 11 -51.63 -47.40 -7.52
C LYS A 11 -50.24 -47.00 -7.05
N ASP A 12 -49.71 -47.86 -6.18
CA ASP A 12 -48.38 -47.78 -5.62
C ASP A 12 -47.32 -47.62 -6.71
N LYS A 13 -46.53 -46.56 -6.59
CA LYS A 13 -45.14 -46.57 -7.06
C LYS A 13 -44.27 -46.21 -5.87
N ILE A 14 -43.91 -47.27 -5.14
CA ILE A 14 -42.77 -47.33 -4.24
C ILE A 14 -41.57 -46.78 -5.03
N ASN A 15 -41.11 -45.58 -4.68
CA ASN A 15 -39.80 -45.08 -5.07
C ASN A 15 -38.84 -45.40 -3.91
N PRO A 16 -37.91 -46.36 -4.05
CA PRO A 16 -37.16 -46.89 -2.91
C PRO A 16 -35.87 -46.11 -2.61
N TRP A 17 -35.83 -44.79 -2.79
CA TRP A 17 -34.60 -43.99 -2.58
C TRP A 17 -34.83 -42.60 -1.97
N GLY A 18 -35.64 -42.51 -0.92
CA GLY A 18 -35.32 -41.61 0.20
C GLY A 18 -35.04 -42.48 1.42
N PRO A 19 -34.22 -42.10 2.42
CA PRO A 19 -33.32 -40.95 2.59
C PRO A 19 -31.89 -41.38 3.05
N LEU A 20 -30.81 -40.89 2.41
CA LEU A 20 -29.46 -40.99 2.99
C LEU A 20 -29.14 -39.72 3.79
N ILE A 21 -29.80 -39.59 4.93
CA ILE A 21 -29.29 -38.82 6.07
C ILE A 21 -28.45 -39.79 6.88
N VAL A 22 -27.14 -39.85 6.62
CA VAL A 22 -26.14 -40.27 7.61
C VAL A 22 -24.89 -39.41 7.43
N LEU A 23 -24.79 -38.40 8.30
CA LEU A 23 -23.58 -38.03 9.01
C LEU A 23 -22.32 -37.69 8.16
N GLY A 24 -22.42 -36.62 7.37
CA GLY A 24 -21.25 -35.83 6.97
C GLY A 24 -20.80 -34.97 8.15
N ILE A 25 -19.94 -35.53 8.99
CA ILE A 25 -19.29 -34.87 10.13
C ILE A 25 -18.85 -33.46 9.73
N LEU A 26 -19.30 -32.48 10.54
CA LEU A 26 -18.74 -31.14 10.62
C LEU A 26 -17.23 -31.26 10.86
N ILE A 27 -16.44 -31.36 9.79
CA ILE A 27 -15.07 -30.90 9.83
C ILE A 27 -15.18 -29.38 9.81
N ARG A 28 -15.51 -28.82 10.99
CA ARG A 28 -14.85 -27.60 11.44
C ARG A 28 -13.37 -27.98 11.60
N ALA A 29 -12.68 -28.17 10.47
CA ALA A 29 -11.35 -27.64 10.40
C ALA A 29 -11.59 -26.17 10.71
N GLY A 30 -11.24 -25.78 11.93
CA GLY A 30 -10.72 -24.45 12.09
C GLY A 30 -9.62 -24.34 11.04
N VAL A 31 -10.00 -23.89 9.84
CA VAL A 31 -9.23 -22.88 9.18
C VAL A 31 -9.29 -21.74 10.18
N SER A 32 -8.44 -21.83 11.20
CA SER A 32 -7.78 -20.67 11.73
C SER A 32 -7.34 -19.99 10.46
N VAL A 33 -8.12 -19.00 10.00
CA VAL A 33 -7.59 -17.98 9.13
C VAL A 33 -6.42 -17.52 9.95
N GLN A 34 -5.25 -18.04 9.60
CA GLN A 34 -4.03 -17.80 10.32
C GLN A 34 -3.89 -16.31 10.11
N HIS A 35 -4.32 -15.57 11.11
CA HIS A 35 -4.32 -14.13 11.04
C HIS A 35 -2.83 -13.84 11.12
N ASP A 36 -2.22 -13.70 9.95
CA ASP A 36 -0.81 -13.39 9.86
C ASP A 36 -0.59 -12.21 10.80
N SER A 37 0.44 -12.31 11.63
CA SER A 37 0.74 -11.26 12.57
C SER A 37 0.73 -9.94 11.81
N PRO A 38 0.09 -8.87 12.32
CA PRO A 38 0.09 -7.57 11.65
C PRO A 38 1.52 -7.02 11.45
N HIS A 39 2.50 -7.62 12.14
CA HIS A 39 3.91 -7.32 12.07
C HIS A 39 4.73 -8.35 11.27
N GLN A 40 4.09 -9.33 10.64
CA GLN A 40 4.78 -10.30 9.81
C GLN A 40 5.37 -9.60 8.59
N VAL A 41 6.66 -9.85 8.35
CA VAL A 41 7.40 -9.29 7.23
C VAL A 41 7.38 -10.27 6.06
N PHE A 42 7.07 -9.73 4.88
CA PHE A 42 6.99 -10.45 3.63
C PHE A 42 7.93 -9.81 2.60
N ASN A 43 8.28 -10.57 1.56
CA ASN A 43 8.90 -10.02 0.37
C ASN A 43 7.75 -9.65 -0.56
N VAL A 44 7.44 -8.36 -0.61
CA VAL A 44 6.33 -7.82 -1.38
C VAL A 44 6.88 -7.30 -2.69
N THR A 45 6.38 -7.81 -3.81
CA THR A 45 6.73 -7.33 -5.14
C THR A 45 5.53 -6.65 -5.78
N TRP A 46 5.69 -5.38 -6.11
CA TRP A 46 4.76 -4.63 -6.96
C TRP A 46 5.20 -4.73 -8.40
N ARG A 47 4.29 -5.13 -9.29
CA ARG A 47 4.53 -5.18 -10.74
C ARG A 47 3.62 -4.21 -11.46
N VAL A 48 4.20 -3.47 -12.39
CA VAL A 48 3.50 -2.65 -13.38
C VAL A 48 3.53 -3.40 -14.70
N THR A 49 2.37 -3.76 -15.24
CA THR A 49 2.26 -4.54 -16.46
C THR A 49 1.56 -3.74 -17.54
N ASN A 50 2.16 -3.69 -18.72
CA ASN A 50 1.56 -3.15 -19.93
C ASN A 50 0.50 -4.14 -20.44
N LEU A 51 -0.76 -3.73 -20.47
CA LEU A 51 -1.86 -4.61 -20.89
C LEU A 51 -2.08 -4.62 -22.40
N MET A 52 -1.32 -3.80 -23.14
CA MET A 52 -1.31 -3.85 -24.60
C MET A 52 -0.40 -4.98 -25.10
N THR A 53 0.70 -5.24 -24.40
CA THR A 53 1.73 -6.23 -24.81
C THR A 53 1.87 -7.41 -23.85
N GLY A 54 1.33 -7.33 -22.63
CA GLY A 54 1.54 -8.31 -21.57
C GLY A 54 2.91 -8.19 -20.88
N GLN A 55 3.77 -7.27 -21.30
CA GLN A 55 5.12 -7.12 -20.75
C GLN A 55 5.11 -6.39 -19.40
N THR A 56 6.07 -6.73 -18.53
CA THR A 56 6.28 -6.00 -17.29
C THR A 56 7.08 -4.74 -17.58
N ALA A 57 6.50 -3.58 -17.30
CA ALA A 57 7.16 -2.28 -17.48
C ALA A 57 8.18 -2.03 -16.36
N ASN A 58 7.83 -2.34 -15.12
CA ASN A 58 8.79 -2.43 -14.02
C ASN A 58 8.25 -3.31 -12.88
N ALA A 59 9.14 -3.74 -12.00
CA ALA A 59 8.82 -4.39 -10.74
C ALA A 59 9.66 -3.82 -9.59
N THR A 60 9.07 -3.68 -8.42
CA THR A 60 9.75 -3.21 -7.21
C THR A 60 9.46 -4.16 -6.06
N SER A 61 10.52 -4.75 -5.51
CA SER A 61 10.43 -5.61 -4.33
C SER A 61 10.90 -4.88 -3.09
N LEU A 62 10.19 -5.06 -1.98
CA LEU A 62 10.60 -4.55 -0.67
C LEU A 62 10.22 -5.53 0.44
N LEU A 63 11.00 -5.49 1.50
CA LEU A 63 10.66 -6.16 2.75
C LEU A 63 9.74 -5.24 3.55
N GLY A 64 8.58 -5.75 3.94
CA GLY A 64 7.61 -4.98 4.71
C GLY A 64 6.44 -5.83 5.16
N THR A 65 5.59 -5.23 5.98
CA THR A 65 4.31 -5.82 6.37
C THR A 65 3.27 -5.61 5.26
N MET A 66 2.15 -6.31 5.37
CA MET A 66 1.03 -6.15 4.42
C MET A 66 0.41 -4.74 4.43
N THR A 67 0.66 -3.96 5.49
CA THR A 67 0.08 -2.64 5.72
C THR A 67 1.02 -1.49 5.32
N ASP A 68 2.34 -1.70 5.31
CA ASP A 68 3.33 -0.65 5.02
C ASP A 68 4.04 -0.79 3.66
N ALA A 69 3.97 -1.96 3.02
CA ALA A 69 4.71 -2.25 1.80
C ALA A 69 4.12 -1.59 0.54
N PHE A 70 4.09 -0.26 0.49
CA PHE A 70 3.54 0.58 -0.59
C PHE A 70 4.60 1.59 -1.08
N PRO A 71 5.63 1.15 -1.83
CA PRO A 71 6.67 2.04 -2.33
C PRO A 71 6.15 2.96 -3.44
N LYS A 72 6.91 4.01 -3.76
CA LYS A 72 6.74 4.70 -5.05
C LYS A 72 7.18 3.77 -6.16
N LEU A 73 6.38 3.68 -7.22
CA LEU A 73 6.72 2.90 -8.41
C LEU A 73 7.23 3.85 -9.50
N TYR A 74 8.28 3.42 -10.19
CA TYR A 74 8.92 4.19 -11.26
C TYR A 74 8.86 3.36 -12.55
N PHE A 75 8.45 3.95 -13.66
CA PHE A 75 8.44 3.28 -14.97
C PHE A 75 8.43 4.35 -16.07
N ASP A 76 8.82 4.01 -17.29
CA ASP A 76 8.71 4.93 -18.42
C ASP A 76 7.35 4.75 -19.12
N LEU A 77 6.72 5.84 -19.58
CA LEU A 77 5.52 5.77 -20.40
C LEU A 77 5.72 4.88 -21.63
N CYS A 78 6.94 4.86 -22.19
CA CYS A 78 7.29 4.04 -23.33
C CYS A 78 7.22 2.53 -23.07
N ASP A 79 7.36 2.11 -21.82
CA ASP A 79 7.20 0.70 -21.43
C ASP A 79 5.72 0.31 -21.29
N LEU A 80 4.81 1.30 -21.25
CA LEU A 80 3.37 1.07 -21.17
C LEU A 80 2.65 1.11 -22.50
N ILE A 81 3.21 1.67 -23.56
CA ILE A 81 2.50 1.80 -24.83
C ILE A 81 2.65 0.53 -25.69
N GLY A 82 1.60 0.20 -26.45
CA GLY A 82 1.62 -0.88 -27.43
C GLY A 82 1.94 -0.37 -28.84
N ASP A 83 2.02 -1.28 -29.80
CA ASP A 83 2.29 -0.96 -31.21
C ASP A 83 1.19 -0.10 -31.86
N ASP A 84 -0.04 -0.25 -31.37
CA ASP A 84 -1.24 0.47 -31.81
C ASP A 84 -1.36 1.89 -31.22
N TRP A 85 -0.30 2.41 -30.58
CA TRP A 85 -0.26 3.81 -30.13
C TRP A 85 -0.25 4.73 -31.36
N ASP A 86 -1.45 5.21 -31.70
CA ASP A 86 -1.82 5.82 -32.98
C ASP A 86 -0.92 6.99 -33.42
N GLU A 87 -0.74 7.09 -34.73
CA GLU A 87 0.48 7.49 -35.44
C GLU A 87 0.86 9.00 -35.49
N ILE A 88 2.11 9.20 -35.93
CA ILE A 88 2.82 10.40 -36.42
C ILE A 88 3.32 11.38 -35.35
N GLY A 89 4.59 11.18 -34.98
CA GLY A 89 5.40 12.16 -34.23
C GLY A 89 5.16 12.22 -32.73
N LEU A 90 4.23 11.41 -32.20
CA LEU A 90 3.95 11.24 -30.77
C LEU A 90 4.06 9.75 -30.44
N GLY A 91 5.09 9.35 -29.72
CA GLY A 91 5.28 7.94 -29.38
C GLY A 91 6.72 7.62 -29.03
N CYS A 92 7.04 6.32 -28.92
CA CYS A 92 8.34 5.88 -28.42
C CYS A 92 9.27 5.24 -29.44
N ARG A 93 8.98 5.42 -30.73
CA ARG A 93 9.83 4.91 -31.82
C ARG A 93 11.04 5.79 -32.12
N THR A 94 10.91 7.11 -31.98
CA THR A 94 11.99 8.07 -32.30
C THR A 94 12.34 8.95 -31.10
N PRO A 95 13.59 9.43 -30.97
CA PRO A 95 13.97 10.36 -29.90
C PRO A 95 13.11 11.63 -29.88
N GLY A 96 12.79 12.18 -31.06
CA GLY A 96 11.90 13.33 -31.21
C GLY A 96 10.48 13.03 -30.72
N GLY A 97 9.94 11.86 -31.05
CA GLY A 97 8.63 11.40 -30.57
C GLY A 97 8.58 11.28 -29.05
N ARG A 98 9.60 10.66 -28.44
CA ARG A 98 9.68 10.51 -26.98
C ARG A 98 9.74 11.85 -26.27
N LYS A 99 10.57 12.78 -26.78
CA LYS A 99 10.67 14.14 -26.25
C LYS A 99 9.35 14.88 -26.39
N ARG A 100 8.67 14.74 -27.53
CA ARG A 100 7.39 15.39 -27.77
C ARG A 100 6.32 14.85 -26.83
N ALA A 101 6.22 13.53 -26.64
CA ALA A 101 5.29 12.92 -25.69
C ALA A 101 5.46 13.44 -24.24
N ARG A 102 6.69 13.83 -23.86
CA ARG A 102 6.99 14.42 -22.55
C ARG A 102 6.29 15.76 -22.31
N THR A 103 5.98 16.52 -23.36
CA THR A 103 5.38 17.85 -23.25
C THR A 103 3.86 17.82 -23.16
N PHE A 104 3.23 16.67 -23.36
CA PHE A 104 1.78 16.55 -23.30
C PHE A 104 1.34 16.38 -21.84
N ASP A 105 0.16 16.90 -21.52
CA ASP A 105 -0.52 16.53 -20.31
C ASP A 105 -1.04 15.09 -20.42
N PHE A 106 -1.34 14.44 -19.30
CA PHE A 106 -1.96 13.13 -19.32
C PHE A 106 -3.00 13.00 -18.21
N TYR A 107 -3.99 12.15 -18.46
CA TYR A 107 -5.04 11.81 -17.50
C TYR A 107 -5.27 10.31 -17.46
N VAL A 108 -5.78 9.82 -16.33
CA VAL A 108 -5.87 8.40 -16.01
C VAL A 108 -7.27 8.08 -15.51
N CYS A 109 -7.84 6.99 -16.01
CA CYS A 109 -9.16 6.50 -15.61
C CYS A 109 -9.06 5.07 -15.05
N PRO A 110 -9.76 4.77 -13.94
CA PRO A 110 -9.69 3.48 -13.27
C PRO A 110 -10.57 2.45 -13.99
N GLY A 111 -10.02 1.28 -14.23
CA GLY A 111 -10.73 0.12 -14.78
C GLY A 111 -11.34 -0.80 -13.72
N HIS A 112 -10.97 -0.61 -12.44
CA HIS A 112 -11.46 -1.44 -11.32
C HIS A 112 -12.82 -0.98 -10.78
N THR A 113 -13.20 0.28 -11.02
CA THR A 113 -14.52 0.84 -10.74
C THR A 113 -14.85 1.80 -11.87
N VAL A 114 -15.60 1.34 -12.88
CA VAL A 114 -15.88 2.13 -14.09
C VAL A 114 -17.25 2.80 -13.96
N PRO A 115 -17.32 4.14 -13.87
CA PRO A 115 -18.60 4.84 -13.82
C PRO A 115 -19.39 4.69 -15.14
N THR A 116 -20.71 4.86 -15.05
CA THR A 116 -21.60 4.79 -16.21
C THR A 116 -21.18 5.80 -17.29
N GLY A 117 -21.00 5.30 -18.51
CA GLY A 117 -20.61 6.11 -19.67
C GLY A 117 -19.10 6.26 -19.86
N CYS A 118 -18.26 5.74 -18.97
CA CYS A 118 -16.80 5.74 -19.13
C CYS A 118 -16.25 4.68 -20.09
N ARG A 119 -17.14 3.85 -20.64
CA ARG A 119 -16.86 2.82 -21.65
C ARG A 119 -15.79 1.83 -21.17
N GLY A 120 -15.27 1.04 -22.10
CA GLY A 120 -14.50 -0.16 -21.78
C GLY A 120 -12.99 0.02 -21.98
N PRO A 121 -12.28 -1.10 -22.06
CA PRO A 121 -10.83 -1.09 -22.24
C PRO A 121 -10.37 -0.44 -23.57
N ARG A 122 -11.19 -0.44 -24.63
CA ARG A 122 -10.84 0.22 -25.90
C ARG A 122 -10.64 1.72 -25.73
N GLU A 123 -11.43 2.34 -24.85
CA GLU A 123 -11.31 3.75 -24.50
C GLU A 123 -10.37 4.00 -23.32
N GLY A 124 -9.73 2.98 -22.78
CA GLY A 124 -8.95 3.07 -21.55
C GLY A 124 -9.79 3.53 -20.37
N TYR A 125 -11.09 3.19 -20.34
CA TYR A 125 -12.03 3.61 -19.32
C TYR A 125 -12.23 5.14 -19.26
N CYS A 126 -11.78 5.87 -20.29
CA CYS A 126 -11.90 7.32 -20.41
C CYS A 126 -12.87 7.71 -21.53
N GLY A 127 -14.06 7.10 -21.57
CA GLY A 127 -15.02 7.28 -22.67
C GLY A 127 -15.67 8.67 -22.76
N LYS A 128 -15.56 9.48 -21.70
CA LYS A 128 -16.03 10.87 -21.62
C LYS A 128 -15.23 11.64 -20.57
N TRP A 129 -15.31 12.97 -20.61
CA TRP A 129 -14.77 13.81 -19.54
C TRP A 129 -15.44 13.55 -18.20
N GLY A 130 -14.66 13.68 -17.12
CA GLY A 130 -15.07 13.36 -15.76
C GLY A 130 -14.92 11.87 -15.41
N CYS A 131 -14.41 11.04 -16.32
CA CYS A 131 -14.02 9.66 -16.02
C CYS A 131 -12.62 9.58 -15.40
N GLU A 132 -11.79 10.59 -15.67
CA GLU A 132 -10.46 10.68 -15.13
C GLU A 132 -10.48 10.99 -13.63
N THR A 133 -9.63 10.30 -12.90
CA THR A 133 -9.53 10.38 -11.44
C THR A 133 -8.18 10.91 -10.98
N THR A 134 -7.19 10.91 -11.87
CA THR A 134 -5.83 11.35 -11.59
C THR A 134 -5.08 11.64 -12.88
N GLY A 135 -3.84 12.10 -12.76
CA GLY A 135 -2.95 12.43 -13.86
C GLY A 135 -2.22 13.74 -13.63
N GLN A 136 -1.51 14.18 -14.67
CA GLN A 136 -0.84 15.47 -14.70
C GLN A 136 -1.32 16.25 -15.91
N ALA A 137 -2.40 16.99 -15.68
CA ALA A 137 -3.00 17.88 -16.65
C ALA A 137 -3.32 19.25 -16.04
N TYR A 138 -3.48 20.28 -16.87
CA TYR A 138 -3.72 21.64 -16.39
C TYR A 138 -4.99 21.78 -15.52
N TRP A 139 -6.01 20.94 -15.75
CA TRP A 139 -7.24 20.91 -14.95
C TRP A 139 -7.13 20.09 -13.65
N LYS A 140 -5.97 19.47 -13.40
CA LYS A 140 -5.62 18.76 -12.15
C LYS A 140 -6.68 17.72 -11.74
N PRO A 141 -6.92 16.68 -12.55
CA PRO A 141 -7.88 15.64 -12.20
C PRO A 141 -7.49 14.97 -10.87
N SER A 142 -8.48 14.75 -10.01
CA SER A 142 -8.29 14.16 -8.68
C SER A 142 -9.53 13.39 -8.24
N SER A 143 -9.34 12.47 -7.29
CA SER A 143 -10.37 11.60 -6.74
C SER A 143 -10.08 11.32 -5.27
N SER A 144 -11.14 11.17 -4.47
CA SER A 144 -11.05 10.75 -3.07
C SER A 144 -10.97 9.23 -2.88
N TRP A 145 -11.20 8.45 -3.95
CA TRP A 145 -11.40 7.01 -3.87
C TRP A 145 -10.46 6.20 -4.78
N ASP A 146 -9.84 6.82 -5.79
CA ASP A 146 -8.88 6.12 -6.63
C ASP A 146 -7.61 5.80 -5.84
N LEU A 147 -6.94 4.73 -6.24
CA LEU A 147 -5.95 4.03 -5.44
C LEU A 147 -4.52 4.52 -5.71
N ILE A 148 -4.33 5.28 -6.79
CA ILE A 148 -3.02 5.73 -7.26
C ILE A 148 -3.04 7.19 -7.68
N SER A 149 -1.86 7.80 -7.71
CA SER A 149 -1.65 9.15 -8.23
C SER A 149 -0.35 9.23 -9.03
N PRO A 150 -0.32 8.76 -10.29
CA PRO A 150 0.84 8.91 -11.17
C PRO A 150 1.11 10.37 -11.54
N LYS A 151 2.38 10.73 -11.59
CA LYS A 151 2.90 12.04 -12.02
C LYS A 151 4.11 11.85 -12.93
N ARG A 152 4.49 12.85 -13.71
CA ARG A 152 5.74 12.86 -14.45
C ARG A 152 6.91 12.90 -13.47
N GLY A 153 7.89 12.04 -13.70
CA GLY A 153 9.20 12.12 -13.08
C GLY A 153 10.03 13.25 -13.66
N ASN A 154 11.15 13.53 -13.01
CA ASN A 154 12.09 14.53 -13.51
C ASN A 154 12.88 13.97 -14.70
N THR A 155 13.07 14.76 -15.74
CA THR A 155 13.97 14.43 -16.86
C THR A 155 14.64 15.71 -17.33
N PRO A 156 15.96 15.70 -17.57
CA PRO A 156 16.67 16.85 -18.14
C PRO A 156 15.97 17.39 -19.39
N ARG A 157 15.88 18.72 -19.53
CA ARG A 157 15.14 19.37 -20.64
C ARG A 157 15.77 19.08 -22.02
N ASN A 158 17.06 18.79 -22.06
CA ASN A 158 17.76 18.44 -23.29
C ASN A 158 17.22 17.13 -23.91
N GLN A 159 17.65 16.85 -25.14
CA GLN A 159 17.19 15.67 -25.89
C GLN A 159 17.97 14.41 -25.56
N GLY A 160 19.13 14.54 -24.90
CA GLY A 160 20.03 13.43 -24.58
C GLY A 160 19.29 12.19 -24.07
N PRO A 161 18.49 12.30 -23.00
CA PRO A 161 17.79 11.13 -22.43
C PRO A 161 16.82 10.41 -23.37
N CYS A 162 16.33 11.06 -24.43
CA CYS A 162 15.40 10.44 -25.36
C CYS A 162 16.10 9.62 -26.45
N TYR A 163 17.43 9.69 -26.54
CA TYR A 163 18.23 8.84 -27.41
C TYR A 163 18.56 7.53 -26.72
N ASP A 164 18.44 6.45 -27.48
CA ASP A 164 18.79 5.11 -27.01
C ASP A 164 20.31 4.92 -27.04
N SER A 165 20.90 4.73 -25.86
CA SER A 165 22.35 4.54 -25.71
C SER A 165 22.89 3.32 -26.46
N SER A 166 22.04 2.36 -26.82
CA SER A 166 22.42 1.19 -27.63
C SER A 166 22.43 1.46 -29.14
N ALA A 167 21.82 2.55 -29.60
CA ALA A 167 21.59 2.85 -31.02
C ALA A 167 22.27 4.14 -31.51
N VAL A 168 22.97 4.87 -30.64
CA VAL A 168 23.65 6.14 -30.98
C VAL A 168 25.13 6.08 -30.63
N SER A 169 25.94 6.96 -31.25
CA SER A 169 27.35 7.10 -30.87
C SER A 169 27.47 7.60 -29.42
N SER A 170 28.58 7.27 -28.78
CA SER A 170 28.93 7.69 -27.41
C SER A 170 28.94 9.22 -27.21
N ASP A 171 28.95 10.00 -28.30
CA ASP A 171 29.02 11.46 -28.26
C ASP A 171 27.70 12.12 -27.86
N ILE A 172 26.58 11.39 -27.92
CA ILE A 172 25.28 11.87 -27.45
C ILE A 172 25.24 11.82 -25.93
N LYS A 173 25.69 12.90 -25.30
CA LYS A 173 25.69 13.03 -23.84
C LYS A 173 24.29 12.85 -23.24
N GLY A 174 24.19 11.90 -22.32
CA GLY A 174 22.98 11.65 -21.53
C GLY A 174 21.95 10.74 -22.21
N ALA A 175 22.32 10.01 -23.27
CA ALA A 175 21.50 8.90 -23.80
C ALA A 175 21.20 7.87 -22.70
N THR A 176 19.99 7.28 -22.74
CA THR A 176 19.55 6.28 -21.76
C THR A 176 19.23 4.94 -22.44
N PRO A 177 19.25 3.81 -21.71
CA PRO A 177 18.84 2.53 -22.27
C PRO A 177 17.40 2.57 -22.81
N GLY A 178 17.22 2.28 -24.10
CA GLY A 178 15.92 2.33 -24.78
C GLY A 178 15.42 3.75 -25.09
N GLY A 179 16.22 4.78 -24.79
CA GLY A 179 15.83 6.19 -24.93
C GLY A 179 14.71 6.60 -23.97
N ARG A 180 14.63 5.95 -22.81
CA ARG A 180 13.66 6.25 -21.75
C ARG A 180 13.84 7.68 -21.24
N CYS A 181 12.83 8.51 -21.48
CA CYS A 181 12.83 9.92 -21.11
C CYS A 181 11.42 10.45 -20.74
N ASN A 182 10.47 9.54 -20.53
CA ASN A 182 9.12 9.83 -20.07
C ASN A 182 8.84 9.12 -18.74
N PRO A 183 9.64 9.35 -17.68
CA PRO A 183 9.44 8.70 -16.41
C PRO A 183 8.10 9.09 -15.82
N LEU A 184 7.43 8.10 -15.24
CA LEU A 184 6.25 8.22 -14.42
C LEU A 184 6.60 7.76 -13.01
N VAL A 185 6.15 8.53 -12.03
CA VAL A 185 6.26 8.22 -10.60
C VAL A 185 4.86 8.02 -10.08
N LEU A 186 4.56 6.81 -9.64
CA LEU A 186 3.26 6.42 -9.12
C LEU A 186 3.35 6.26 -7.61
N GLU A 187 2.46 6.96 -6.92
CA GLU A 187 2.27 6.85 -5.48
C GLU A 187 0.90 6.25 -5.18
N PHE A 188 0.82 5.43 -4.13
CA PHE A 188 -0.44 4.93 -3.60
C PHE A 188 -1.13 6.01 -2.79
N THR A 189 -2.41 6.24 -3.06
CA THR A 189 -3.25 7.12 -2.24
C THR A 189 -3.57 6.46 -0.88
N ASP A 190 -4.15 7.21 0.04
CA ASP A 190 -4.61 6.63 1.31
C ASP A 190 -5.72 5.59 1.10
N ALA A 191 -6.57 5.75 0.07
CA ALA A 191 -7.52 4.74 -0.35
C ALA A 191 -6.81 3.50 -0.90
N GLY A 192 -5.76 3.71 -1.71
CA GLY A 192 -4.91 2.64 -2.25
C GLY A 192 -4.24 1.78 -1.18
N LYS A 193 -3.71 2.40 -0.13
CA LYS A 193 -3.06 1.69 0.99
C LYS A 193 -4.03 0.87 1.83
N LYS A 194 -5.31 1.25 1.85
CA LYS A 194 -6.38 0.56 2.60
C LYS A 194 -7.14 -0.47 1.78
N ALA A 195 -7.01 -0.46 0.46
CA ALA A 195 -7.71 -1.38 -0.43
C ALA A 195 -7.12 -2.80 -0.39
N SER A 196 -7.96 -3.80 -0.69
CA SER A 196 -7.46 -5.15 -0.99
C SER A 196 -6.74 -5.17 -2.33
N TRP A 197 -5.61 -5.86 -2.37
CA TRP A 197 -4.76 -6.08 -3.54
C TRP A 197 -4.57 -7.58 -3.83
N ASP A 198 -5.62 -8.37 -3.58
CA ASP A 198 -5.61 -9.83 -3.81
C ASP A 198 -5.69 -10.18 -5.30
N GLY A 199 -6.05 -9.20 -6.14
CA GLY A 199 -6.05 -9.31 -7.59
C GLY A 199 -5.49 -8.05 -8.27
N PRO A 200 -5.16 -8.16 -9.57
CA PRO A 200 -4.66 -7.04 -10.34
C PRO A 200 -5.72 -5.93 -10.44
N LYS A 201 -5.28 -4.68 -10.40
CA LYS A 201 -6.13 -3.52 -10.67
C LYS A 201 -5.63 -2.80 -11.90
N VAL A 202 -6.55 -2.27 -12.69
CA VAL A 202 -6.27 -1.78 -14.04
C VAL A 202 -6.60 -0.30 -14.13
N TRP A 203 -5.83 0.43 -14.93
CA TRP A 203 -6.10 1.81 -15.33
C TRP A 203 -5.83 1.98 -16.82
N GLY A 204 -6.54 2.94 -17.43
CA GLY A 204 -6.18 3.48 -18.73
C GLY A 204 -5.52 4.85 -18.55
N LEU A 205 -4.51 5.12 -19.37
CA LEU A 205 -3.81 6.40 -19.43
C LEU A 205 -3.95 6.96 -20.85
N ARG A 206 -4.27 8.25 -20.93
CA ARG A 206 -4.33 9.00 -22.18
C ARG A 206 -3.41 10.20 -22.17
N LEU A 207 -2.74 10.47 -23.29
CA LEU A 207 -2.06 11.76 -23.50
C LEU A 207 -3.05 12.76 -24.07
N TYR A 208 -3.23 13.88 -23.38
CA TYR A 208 -4.16 14.93 -23.76
C TYR A 208 -3.63 15.77 -24.91
N ARG A 209 -4.30 15.71 -26.05
CA ARG A 209 -4.02 16.53 -27.22
C ARG A 209 -5.07 17.63 -27.36
N SER A 210 -4.63 18.81 -27.76
CA SER A 210 -5.56 19.90 -28.11
C SER A 210 -6.37 19.61 -29.38
N THR A 211 -5.87 18.72 -30.25
CA THR A 211 -6.53 18.32 -31.49
C THR A 211 -6.32 16.83 -31.78
N GLY A 212 -7.36 16.20 -32.33
CA GLY A 212 -7.37 14.79 -32.68
C GLY A 212 -7.73 13.87 -31.51
N THR A 213 -7.58 12.57 -31.73
CA THR A 213 -7.86 11.54 -30.73
C THR A 213 -6.68 11.41 -29.77
N ASP A 214 -6.98 11.42 -28.47
CA ASP A 214 -6.02 11.15 -27.42
C ASP A 214 -5.59 9.68 -27.47
N PRO A 215 -4.29 9.39 -27.69
CA PRO A 215 -3.81 8.02 -27.72
C PRO A 215 -3.93 7.39 -26.34
N VAL A 216 -4.22 6.09 -26.32
CA VAL A 216 -4.59 5.36 -25.11
C VAL A 216 -3.66 4.18 -24.89
N THR A 217 -3.30 3.97 -23.63
CA THR A 217 -2.72 2.72 -23.17
C THR A 217 -3.37 2.27 -21.87
N ARG A 218 -3.16 1.01 -21.51
CA ARG A 218 -3.66 0.41 -20.28
C ARG A 218 -2.54 -0.30 -19.56
N PHE A 219 -2.56 -0.20 -18.23
CA PHE A 219 -1.63 -0.90 -17.37
C PHE A 219 -2.35 -1.48 -16.17
N SER A 220 -1.77 -2.52 -15.58
CA SER A 220 -2.21 -3.06 -14.30
C SER A 220 -1.13 -2.96 -13.24
N LEU A 221 -1.58 -2.87 -11.99
CA LEU A 221 -0.75 -3.10 -10.82
C LEU A 221 -1.14 -4.41 -10.15
N THR A 222 -0.12 -5.22 -9.85
CA THR A 222 -0.27 -6.48 -9.13
C THR A 222 0.66 -6.49 -7.93
N ARG A 223 0.16 -6.92 -6.77
CA ARG A 223 0.94 -7.15 -5.56
C ARG A 223 1.16 -8.65 -5.37
N GLN A 224 2.42 -9.06 -5.35
CA GLN A 224 2.81 -10.43 -5.02
C GLN A 224 3.43 -10.43 -3.62
N VAL A 225 3.02 -11.37 -2.78
CA VAL A 225 3.46 -11.48 -1.38
C VAL A 225 4.08 -12.84 -1.18
N LEU A 226 5.36 -12.87 -0.81
CA LEU A 226 6.11 -14.10 -0.56
C LEU A 226 6.58 -14.16 0.90
N ASN A 227 6.40 -15.32 1.53
CA ASN A 227 6.93 -15.59 2.86
C ASN A 227 8.46 -15.77 2.81
N ILE A 228 9.19 -15.16 3.75
CA ILE A 228 10.67 -15.17 3.78
C ILE A 228 11.24 -16.23 4.73
N GLY A 229 10.39 -16.91 5.50
CA GLY A 229 10.85 -17.93 6.45
C GLY A 229 9.72 -18.46 7.32
N PRO A 230 10.06 -19.29 8.33
CA PRO A 230 9.09 -19.76 9.29
C PRO A 230 8.44 -18.57 10.01
N ARG A 231 7.11 -18.61 10.15
CA ARG A 231 6.33 -17.56 10.82
C ARG A 231 6.78 -17.51 12.27
N VAL A 232 7.56 -16.50 12.66
CA VAL A 232 7.94 -16.31 14.05
C VAL A 232 6.74 -15.71 14.78
N PRO A 233 6.16 -16.38 15.78
CA PRO A 233 5.14 -15.77 16.61
C PRO A 233 5.77 -14.59 17.35
N ILE A 234 5.41 -13.37 16.97
CA ILE A 234 5.74 -12.18 17.76
C ILE A 234 4.71 -12.11 18.88
N GLY A 235 4.94 -12.91 19.93
CA GLY A 235 4.17 -12.86 21.17
C GLY A 235 4.63 -11.71 22.07
N PRO A 236 3.93 -11.44 23.19
CA PRO A 236 4.47 -10.55 24.21
C PRO A 236 5.88 -11.02 24.58
N ASN A 237 6.82 -10.08 24.76
CA ASN A 237 8.15 -10.41 25.26
C ASN A 237 8.01 -11.39 26.41
N PRO A 238 8.68 -12.56 26.39
CA PRO A 238 8.61 -13.48 27.50
C PRO A 238 8.98 -12.71 28.76
N VAL A 239 8.05 -12.66 29.72
CA VAL A 239 8.34 -12.13 31.04
C VAL A 239 9.50 -12.99 31.55
N ILE A 240 10.67 -12.37 31.75
CA ILE A 240 11.79 -13.02 32.42
C ILE A 240 11.23 -13.44 33.78
N THR A 241 11.07 -14.74 34.00
CA THR A 241 10.49 -15.32 35.22
C THR A 241 11.25 -14.93 36.50
N ASP A 242 12.43 -14.32 36.34
CA ASP A 242 13.29 -13.83 37.42
C ASP A 242 13.17 -12.32 37.69
N GLN A 243 12.19 -11.62 37.10
CA GLN A 243 11.88 -10.27 37.57
C GLN A 243 11.26 -10.35 38.97
N LEU A 244 12.08 -10.05 39.99
CA LEU A 244 11.58 -9.75 41.32
C LEU A 244 10.49 -8.68 41.21
N PRO A 245 9.37 -8.83 41.96
CA PRO A 245 8.34 -7.80 41.97
C PRO A 245 8.97 -6.45 42.31
N PRO A 246 8.53 -5.34 41.68
CA PRO A 246 8.99 -4.02 42.07
C PRO A 246 8.82 -3.89 43.58
N SER A 247 9.93 -3.67 44.27
CA SER A 247 9.94 -3.51 45.73
C SER A 247 8.91 -2.43 46.05
N ARG A 248 7.94 -2.81 46.91
CA ARG A 248 6.95 -1.86 47.44
C ARG A 248 7.68 -0.59 47.87
N PRO A 249 7.11 0.60 47.62
CA PRO A 249 7.69 1.82 48.18
C PRO A 249 7.82 1.61 49.68
N VAL A 250 9.05 1.75 50.18
CA VAL A 250 9.35 1.73 51.60
C VAL A 250 8.42 2.76 52.23
N GLN A 251 7.46 2.31 53.05
CA GLN A 251 6.77 3.23 53.95
C GLN A 251 7.85 3.84 54.82
N ILE A 252 8.17 5.11 54.56
CA ILE A 252 8.98 5.91 55.47
C ILE A 252 8.13 6.01 56.74
N MET A 253 8.42 5.17 57.73
CA MET A 253 7.92 5.35 59.07
C MET A 253 8.52 6.65 59.59
N LEU A 254 7.72 7.71 59.56
CA LEU A 254 8.04 8.96 60.25
C LEU A 254 8.31 8.63 61.72
N PRO A 255 9.44 9.08 62.30
CA PRO A 255 9.73 8.86 63.71
C PRO A 255 8.58 9.41 64.56
N ARG A 256 8.15 8.60 65.52
CA ARG A 256 7.14 9.00 66.50
C ARG A 256 7.62 10.27 67.23
N PRO A 257 6.81 11.34 67.32
CA PRO A 257 7.17 12.52 68.08
C PRO A 257 7.46 12.14 69.54
N PRO A 258 8.54 12.66 70.15
CA PRO A 258 8.85 12.36 71.55
C PRO A 258 7.73 12.87 72.47
N GLN A 259 7.31 12.02 73.41
CA GLN A 259 6.35 12.39 74.44
C GLN A 259 6.92 13.51 75.33
N PRO A 260 6.08 14.45 75.79
CA PRO A 260 6.52 15.49 76.70
C PRO A 260 6.92 14.90 78.07
N PRO A 261 8.00 15.37 78.68
CA PRO A 261 8.42 14.90 79.99
C PRO A 261 7.47 15.40 81.10
N PRO A 262 7.31 14.63 82.19
CA PRO A 262 6.49 15.01 83.33
C PRO A 262 7.08 16.21 84.11
N PRO A 263 6.24 16.97 84.84
CA PRO A 263 6.66 18.21 85.48
C PRO A 263 7.38 17.94 86.79
N GLY A 264 8.63 18.40 86.91
CA GLY A 264 9.34 18.38 88.19
C GLY A 264 10.85 18.58 88.10
N ALA A 265 11.27 19.79 88.50
CA ALA A 265 12.54 20.13 89.17
C ALA A 265 13.89 19.99 88.43
N ALA A 266 14.43 21.18 88.14
CA ALA A 266 15.80 21.65 88.38
C ALA A 266 16.98 21.08 87.55
N SER A 267 17.45 21.95 86.64
CA SER A 267 18.80 22.55 86.58
C SER A 267 20.01 21.65 86.86
N ILE A 268 20.97 21.63 85.92
CA ILE A 268 22.33 22.20 86.07
C ILE A 268 23.09 22.00 84.74
N VAL A 269 23.56 23.11 84.18
CA VAL A 269 24.55 23.22 83.09
C VAL A 269 25.96 23.20 83.71
N PRO A 270 26.95 22.60 83.05
CA PRO A 270 28.18 23.36 82.71
C PRO A 270 28.70 22.98 81.30
N GLU A 271 29.01 23.86 80.35
CA GLU A 271 29.96 25.00 80.30
C GLU A 271 31.30 24.64 79.60
N THR A 272 31.49 25.23 78.39
CA THR A 272 32.75 25.59 77.65
C THR A 272 33.74 24.49 77.20
N ALA A 273 34.56 24.64 76.14
CA ALA A 273 35.31 25.81 75.61
C ALA A 273 35.78 25.60 74.13
N PRO A 274 36.59 26.48 73.47
CA PRO A 274 36.23 27.18 72.22
C PRO A 274 37.24 26.97 71.03
N PRO A 275 37.18 27.73 69.89
CA PRO A 275 37.61 27.29 68.55
C PRO A 275 39.05 27.69 68.15
N SER A 276 39.58 27.14 67.04
CA SER A 276 40.76 27.71 66.36
C SER A 276 40.57 27.91 64.86
N GLN A 277 41.19 29.00 64.41
CA GLN A 277 41.02 29.70 63.15
C GLN A 277 41.72 29.08 61.93
N GLN A 278 41.17 29.47 60.78
CA GLN A 278 41.72 29.51 59.43
C GLN A 278 42.92 30.47 59.31
N PRO A 279 43.88 30.21 58.39
CA PRO A 279 44.68 31.28 57.78
C PRO A 279 44.41 31.40 56.27
N GLY A 280 44.31 32.65 55.81
CA GLY A 280 44.22 33.00 54.40
C GLY A 280 45.58 33.26 53.73
N THR A 281 45.55 33.10 52.41
CA THR A 281 46.28 33.82 51.35
C THR A 281 47.80 33.99 51.45
N GLY A 282 48.47 33.34 50.49
CA GLY A 282 49.55 33.88 49.66
C GLY A 282 49.22 33.59 48.21
#